data_AF-A0A6G3WUP0-F1
#
_entry.id   AF-A0A6G3WUP0-F1
#
_cell.length_a   1.000
_cell.length_b   1.000
_cell.length_c   1.000
_cell.angle_alpha   90.00
_cell.angle_beta   90.00
_cell.angle_gamma   90.00
#
_symmetry.space_group_name_H-M   'P 1'
#
loop_
_entity.id
_entity.type
_entity.pdbx_description
1 polymer ?
#
loop_
_entity_poly.entity_id
_entity_poly.type
_entity_poly.pdbx_seq_one_letter_code
_entity_poly.pdbx_strand_id
1 'polypeptide(L)'
;MSDHRGPAAVSPALFGVGGDWLPVTAGESGASVFRAADATRYAKCVPAADAAGLEAERDRIAWLSGQGVPGPRVLDWYAGDAGACLVTAAVSGVPADRL
;
A
#
# COMPACT_ATOMS: atom_id res chain seq x y z
N MET A 1 -29.94 -11.49 6.64
CA MET A 1 -28.54 -11.40 7.07
C MET A 1 -27.69 -11.74 5.86
N SER A 2 -27.51 -10.79 4.94
CA SER A 2 -26.66 -11.03 3.77
C SER A 2 -25.22 -10.82 4.22
N ASP A 3 -24.43 -11.89 4.23
CA ASP A 3 -22.99 -11.82 4.41
C ASP A 3 -22.43 -10.89 3.33
N HIS A 4 -22.17 -9.65 3.71
CA HIS A 4 -21.32 -8.76 2.93
C HIS A 4 -19.90 -9.29 3.12
N ARG A 5 -19.55 -10.31 2.33
CA ARG A 5 -18.16 -10.70 2.15
C ARG A 5 -17.45 -9.45 1.64
N GLY A 6 -16.76 -8.75 2.54
CA GLY A 6 -15.91 -7.62 2.16
C GLY A 6 -14.98 -8.06 1.03
N PRO A 7 -14.57 -7.14 0.13
CA PRO A 7 -13.68 -7.50 -0.98
C PRO A 7 -12.48 -8.27 -0.42
N ALA A 8 -12.20 -9.43 -1.03
CA ALA A 8 -11.12 -10.29 -0.58
C ALA A 8 -9.82 -9.48 -0.58
N ALA A 9 -9.07 -9.54 0.53
CA ALA A 9 -7.83 -8.80 0.66
C ALA A 9 -6.84 -9.21 -0.45
N VAL A 10 -6.32 -8.25 -1.20
CA VAL A 10 -5.34 -8.50 -2.26
C VAL A 10 -3.95 -8.51 -1.62
N SER A 11 -3.31 -9.68 -1.59
CA SER A 11 -2.00 -9.88 -0.93
C SER A 11 -0.82 -9.45 -1.82
N PRO A 12 0.28 -8.91 -1.26
CA PRO A 12 1.51 -8.62 -2.02
C PRO A 12 2.08 -9.87 -2.70
N ALA A 13 1.85 -11.06 -2.15
CA ALA A 13 2.32 -12.33 -2.73
C ALA A 13 1.71 -12.60 -4.12
N LEU A 14 0.50 -12.11 -4.41
CA LEU A 14 -0.12 -12.22 -5.73
C LEU A 14 0.65 -11.48 -6.82
N PHE A 15 1.46 -10.49 -6.43
CA PHE A 15 2.30 -9.69 -7.31
C PHE A 15 3.76 -10.16 -7.30
N GLY A 16 4.07 -11.30 -6.69
CA GLY A 16 5.44 -11.80 -6.54
C GLY A 16 6.27 -11.00 -5.53
N VAL A 17 5.65 -10.16 -4.71
CA VAL A 17 6.36 -9.35 -3.70
C VAL A 17 6.73 -10.23 -2.51
N GLY A 18 7.94 -10.79 -2.55
CA GLY A 18 8.48 -11.62 -1.47
C GLY A 18 8.69 -10.86 -0.15
N GLY A 19 8.71 -11.61 0.95
CA GLY A 19 9.00 -11.13 2.30
C GLY A 19 7.88 -11.40 3.30
N ASP A 20 8.19 -11.21 4.58
CA ASP A 20 7.22 -11.37 5.67
C ASP A 20 6.36 -10.11 5.78
N TRP A 21 5.08 -10.25 5.44
CA TRP A 21 4.10 -9.16 5.40
C TRP A 21 3.04 -9.34 6.48
N LEU A 22 2.82 -8.29 7.27
CA LEU A 22 1.82 -8.22 8.32
C LEU A 22 0.70 -7.27 7.89
N PRO A 23 -0.59 -7.67 7.93
CA PRO A 23 -1.68 -6.79 7.55
C PRO A 23 -1.78 -5.59 8.50
N VAL A 24 -2.04 -4.42 7.93
CA VAL A 24 -2.33 -3.18 8.65
C VAL A 24 -3.83 -2.95 8.56
N THR A 25 -4.52 -3.05 9.69
CA THR A 25 -5.99 -2.92 9.76
C THR A 25 -6.44 -1.50 10.08
N ALA A 26 -5.52 -0.61 10.44
CA ALA A 26 -5.80 0.80 10.64
C ALA A 26 -5.78 1.54 9.29
N GLY A 27 -6.90 2.13 8.90
CA GLY A 27 -7.02 2.94 7.70
C GLY A 27 -8.39 2.80 7.02
N GLU A 28 -8.83 3.86 6.34
CA GLU A 28 -10.15 3.93 5.70
C GLU A 28 -10.10 3.74 4.18
N SER A 29 -8.94 3.35 3.64
CA SER A 29 -8.71 3.41 2.18
C SER A 29 -9.42 2.33 1.35
N GLY A 30 -10.09 1.36 1.98
CA GLY A 30 -10.65 0.17 1.30
C GLY A 30 -9.60 -0.78 0.69
N ALA A 31 -8.35 -0.33 0.53
CA ALA A 31 -7.23 -1.12 0.05
C ALA A 31 -6.69 -2.09 1.10
N SER A 32 -6.01 -3.13 0.63
CA SER A 32 -5.25 -4.02 1.50
C SER A 32 -3.86 -3.44 1.73
N VAL A 33 -3.55 -3.11 2.99
CA VAL A 33 -2.25 -2.52 3.38
C VAL A 33 -1.49 -3.51 4.24
N PHE A 34 -0.19 -3.64 3.98
CA PHE A 34 0.71 -4.53 4.68
C PHE A 34 1.98 -3.78 5.08
N ARG A 35 2.54 -4.17 6.22
CA ARG A 35 3.85 -3.71 6.68
C ARG A 35 4.80 -4.90 6.68
N ALA A 36 6.03 -4.70 6.20
CA ALA A 36 7.05 -5.74 6.35
C ALA A 36 7.34 -6.00 7.84
N ALA A 37 7.76 -7.22 8.18
CA ALA A 37 8.07 -7.60 9.56
C ALA A 37 9.16 -6.72 10.20
N ASP A 38 10.14 -6.29 9.40
CA ASP A 38 11.20 -5.35 9.80
C ASP A 38 10.74 -3.88 9.90
N ALA A 39 9.48 -3.60 9.57
CA ALA A 39 8.86 -2.28 9.54
C ALA A 39 9.52 -1.25 8.60
N THR A 40 10.37 -1.67 7.66
CA THR A 40 11.10 -0.77 6.75
C THR A 40 10.29 -0.34 5.53
N ARG A 41 9.23 -1.08 5.21
CA ARG A 41 8.43 -0.88 4.00
C ARG A 41 6.96 -1.24 4.20
N TYR A 42 6.13 -0.61 3.39
CA TYR A 42 4.70 -0.88 3.27
C TYR A 42 4.36 -1.34 1.86
N ALA A 43 3.36 -2.19 1.75
CA ALA A 43 2.74 -2.58 0.48
C ALA A 43 1.26 -2.24 0.54
N LYS A 44 0.77 -1.43 -0.39
CA LYS A 44 -0.65 -1.16 -0.58
C LYS A 44 -1.08 -1.83 -1.87
N CYS A 45 -2.00 -2.78 -1.77
CA CYS A 45 -2.51 -3.47 -2.94
C CYS A 45 -4.02 -3.28 -3.08
N VAL A 46 -4.47 -3.21 -4.34
CA VAL A 46 -5.87 -2.97 -4.72
C VAL A 46 -6.27 -3.91 -5.87
N PRO A 47 -7.56 -4.26 -6.02
CA PRO A 47 -8.03 -5.01 -7.18
C PRO A 47 -7.94 -4.16 -8.46
N ALA A 48 -8.06 -4.81 -9.63
CA ALA A 48 -7.95 -4.16 -10.94
C ALA A 48 -8.88 -2.95 -11.13
N ALA A 49 -10.08 -2.97 -10.55
CA ALA A 49 -11.03 -1.87 -10.61
C ALA A 49 -10.48 -0.56 -9.99
N ASP A 50 -9.57 -0.67 -9.03
CA ASP A 50 -9.04 0.46 -8.25
C ASP A 50 -7.58 0.79 -8.61
N ALA A 51 -6.98 0.05 -9.54
CA ALA A 51 -5.56 0.18 -9.91
C ALA A 51 -5.20 1.59 -10.37
N ALA A 52 -6.07 2.27 -11.13
CA ALA A 52 -5.83 3.64 -11.59
C ALA A 52 -5.75 4.64 -10.41
N GLY A 53 -6.52 4.42 -9.34
CA GLY A 53 -6.46 5.25 -8.14
C GLY A 53 -5.13 5.09 -7.40
N LEU A 54 -4.63 3.85 -7.31
CA LEU A 54 -3.35 3.54 -6.70
C LEU A 54 -2.16 4.00 -7.56
N GLU A 55 -2.27 3.95 -8.88
CA GLU A 55 -1.29 4.52 -9.80
C GLU A 55 -1.16 6.04 -9.60
N ALA A 56 -2.29 6.74 -9.51
CA ALA A 56 -2.27 8.17 -9.23
C ALA A 56 -1.67 8.49 -7.84
N GLU A 57 -1.75 7.58 -6.87
CA GLU A 57 -1.06 7.70 -5.58
C GLU A 57 0.45 7.55 -5.70
N ARG A 58 0.93 6.55 -6.46
CA ARG A 58 2.35 6.40 -6.81
C ARG A 58 2.90 7.70 -7.41
N ASP A 59 2.18 8.28 -8.37
CA ASP A 59 2.61 9.48 -9.08
C ASP A 59 2.62 10.72 -8.17
N ARG A 60 1.62 10.86 -7.29
CA ARG A 60 1.61 11.91 -6.26
C ARG A 60 2.80 11.80 -5.30
N ILE A 61 3.18 10.58 -4.89
CA ILE A 61 4.35 10.35 -4.03
C ILE A 61 5.64 10.74 -4.74
N ALA A 62 5.80 10.32 -6.00
CA ALA A 62 6.97 10.66 -6.80
C ALA A 62 7.10 12.18 -7.02
N TRP A 63 5.99 12.84 -7.36
CA TRP A 63 5.94 14.30 -7.48
C TRP A 63 6.32 15.00 -6.17
N LEU A 64 5.74 14.57 -5.04
CA LEU A 64 5.94 15.17 -3.73
C LEU A 64 7.41 15.05 -3.28
N SER A 65 8.04 13.90 -3.54
CA SER A 65 9.47 13.69 -3.28
C SER A 65 10.35 14.68 -4.06
N GLY A 66 9.95 15.08 -5.27
CA GLY A 66 10.64 16.10 -6.06
C GLY A 66 10.48 17.53 -5.52
N GLN A 67 9.51 17.77 -4.64
CA GLN A 67 9.26 19.07 -4.01
C GLN A 67 10.02 19.27 -2.69
N GLY A 68 10.80 18.28 -2.23
CA GLY A 68 11.50 18.34 -0.95
C GLY A 68 10.61 18.17 0.28
N VAL A 69 9.35 17.75 0.10
CA VAL A 69 8.45 17.43 1.21
C VAL A 69 8.78 16.03 1.74
N PRO A 70 9.11 15.87 3.04
CA PRO A 70 9.38 14.56 3.62
C PRO A 70 8.16 13.65 3.54
N GLY A 71 8.34 12.42 3.09
CA GLY A 71 7.26 11.46 2.90
C GLY A 71 7.77 10.07 2.52
N PRO A 72 6.84 9.12 2.25
CA PRO A 72 7.22 7.81 1.75
C PRO A 72 7.94 7.94 0.39
N ARG A 73 8.84 7.01 0.11
CA ARG A 73 9.47 6.89 -1.22
C ARG A 73 8.94 5.64 -1.91
N VAL A 74 8.63 5.73 -3.20
CA VAL A 74 8.30 4.55 -4.00
C VAL A 74 9.54 3.66 -4.10
N LEU A 75 9.40 2.40 -3.71
CA LEU A 75 10.43 1.37 -3.84
C LEU A 75 10.17 0.49 -5.05
N ASP A 76 8.90 0.17 -5.30
CA ASP A 76 8.51 -0.72 -6.38
C ASP A 76 7.02 -0.56 -6.76
N TRP A 77 6.67 -1.01 -7.96
CA TRP A 77 5.32 -0.95 -8.51
C TRP A 77 5.01 -2.20 -9.34
N TYR A 78 3.87 -2.82 -9.04
CA TYR A 78 3.38 -4.01 -9.72
C TYR A 78 1.95 -3.78 -10.21
N ALA A 79 1.64 -4.16 -11.45
CA ALA A 79 0.29 -4.10 -12.00
C ALA A 79 0.05 -5.28 -12.95
N GLY A 80 -1.20 -5.75 -12.99
CA GLY A 80 -1.65 -6.82 -13.88
C GLY A 80 -3.13 -7.15 -13.67
N ASP A 81 -3.59 -8.27 -14.20
CA ASP A 81 -5.02 -8.65 -14.17
C ASP A 81 -5.59 -8.79 -12.75
N ALA A 82 -4.74 -9.14 -11.77
CA ALA A 82 -5.13 -9.24 -10.36
C ALA A 82 -5.29 -7.88 -9.67
N GLY A 83 -4.81 -6.80 -10.28
CA GLY A 83 -4.84 -5.45 -9.73
C GLY A 83 -3.48 -4.77 -9.72
N ALA A 84 -3.21 -4.00 -8.67
CA ALA A 84 -1.94 -3.31 -8.51
C ALA A 84 -1.43 -3.37 -7.08
N CYS A 85 -0.11 -3.29 -6.92
CA CYS A 85 0.52 -3.13 -5.63
C CYS A 85 1.67 -2.12 -5.67
N LEU A 86 1.61 -1.17 -4.73
CA LEU A 86 2.59 -0.12 -4.54
C LEU A 86 3.41 -0.42 -3.29
N VAL A 87 4.73 -0.53 -3.45
CA VAL A 87 5.66 -0.72 -2.32
C VAL A 87 6.36 0.60 -2.02
N THR A 88 6.31 1.03 -0.77
CA THR A 88 6.95 2.28 -0.31
C THR A 88 7.85 2.06 0.89
N ALA A 89 8.88 2.90 1.02
CA ALA A 89 9.68 2.99 2.23
C ALA A 89 8.83 3.55 3.36
N ALA A 90 8.96 2.97 4.55
CA ALA A 90 8.32 3.49 5.76
C ALA A 90 8.91 4.86 6.11
N VAL A 91 8.04 5.78 6.53
CA VAL A 91 8.46 7.05 7.14
C VAL A 91 8.78 6.79 8.60
N SER A 92 10.03 7.01 9.00
CA SER A 92 10.46 6.84 10.39
C SER A 92 9.76 7.86 11.30
N GLY A 93 9.11 7.37 12.35
CA GLY A 93 8.45 8.22 13.34
C GLY A 93 7.28 7.55 14.04
N VAL A 94 6.61 8.31 14.89
CA VAL A 94 5.36 7.91 15.55
C VAL A 94 4.22 8.69 14.88
N PRO A 95 3.15 8.03 14.40
CA PRO A 95 1.95 8.71 13.91
C PRO A 95 1.37 9.65 14.97
N ALA A 96 0.91 10.83 14.55
CA ALA A 96 0.48 11.89 15.46
C ALA A 96 -0.78 11.51 16.28
N ASP A 97 -1.59 10.55 15.82
CA ASP A 97 -2.76 10.00 16.51
C ASP A 97 -2.39 9.08 17.69
N ARG A 98 -1.11 8.76 17.86
CA ARG A 98 -0.59 7.93 18.94
C ARG A 98 0.22 8.70 19.99
N LEU A 99 0.10 10.03 19.99
CA LEU A 99 0.71 10.93 20.97
C LEU A 99 -0.26 11.31 22.09
#